data_AF-A0AAV4URR2-F1
#
_entry.id   AF-A0AAV4URR2-F1
#
_cell.length_a   1.000
_cell.length_b   1.000
_cell.length_c   1.000
_cell.angle_alpha   90.00
_cell.angle_beta   90.00
_cell.angle_gamma   90.00
#
_symmetry.space_group_name_H-M   'P 1'
#
loop_
_entity.id
_entity.type
_entity.pdbx_description
1 polymer ?
#
loop_
_entity_poly.entity_id
_entity_poly.type
_entity_poly.pdbx_seq_one_letter_code
_entity_poly.pdbx_strand_id
1 'polypeptide(L)'
;MEGHILNTRYGLDDENIISLSQDAKDFALFKGISMRTSDLGQDVRVPIPICLVPSPFPMDWFQKVNDLQPYLNYIIHKIAHCKDILKECLSSTIEVDEFTRNIFKIYEAVEKDEQISLGLIRSDYLLNSDSDGRITGIKQVENNTFASSFGGLAPIVKEVHE
;
A
#
# COMPACT_ATOMS: atom_id res chain seq x y z
N MET A 1 -21.62 15.01 2.05
CA MET A 1 -20.49 15.70 1.40
C MET A 1 -19.96 14.88 0.22
N GLU A 2 -19.81 13.55 0.35
CA GLU A 2 -19.40 12.64 -0.73
C GLU A 2 -20.37 12.61 -1.94
N GLY A 3 -21.68 12.48 -1.72
CA GLY A 3 -22.65 12.45 -2.82
C GLY A 3 -22.67 13.71 -3.69
N HIS A 4 -22.36 14.87 -3.11
CA HIS A 4 -22.26 16.12 -3.88
C HIS A 4 -21.03 16.13 -4.79
N ILE A 5 -19.89 15.57 -4.37
CA ILE A 5 -18.67 15.50 -5.20
C ILE A 5 -18.86 14.49 -6.34
N LEU A 6 -19.46 13.33 -6.06
CA LEU A 6 -19.77 12.33 -7.07
C LEU A 6 -20.66 12.91 -8.18
N ASN A 7 -21.70 13.64 -7.79
CA ASN A 7 -22.59 14.30 -8.75
C ASN A 7 -21.90 15.45 -9.48
N THR A 8 -21.31 16.42 -8.77
CA THR A 8 -20.79 17.63 -9.45
C THR A 8 -19.53 17.41 -10.26
N ARG A 9 -18.70 16.43 -9.90
CA ARG A 9 -17.42 16.17 -10.58
C ARG A 9 -17.50 15.04 -11.60
N TYR A 10 -18.31 14.03 -11.32
CA TYR A 10 -18.37 12.81 -12.14
C TYR A 10 -19.76 12.55 -12.73
N GLY A 11 -20.75 13.41 -12.47
CA GLY A 11 -22.12 13.24 -12.96
C GLY A 11 -22.83 12.02 -12.38
N LEU A 12 -22.36 11.51 -11.23
CA LEU A 12 -22.92 10.29 -10.63
C LEU A 12 -24.07 10.61 -9.67
N ASP A 13 -25.16 9.86 -9.81
CA ASP A 13 -26.36 9.95 -8.99
C ASP A 13 -26.89 8.55 -8.67
N ASP A 14 -27.99 8.49 -7.90
CA ASP A 14 -28.57 7.21 -7.47
C ASP A 14 -29.12 6.38 -8.65
N GLU A 15 -29.42 7.00 -9.80
CA GLU A 15 -29.93 6.31 -10.98
C GLU A 15 -28.80 5.60 -11.75
N ASN A 16 -27.62 6.23 -11.86
CA ASN A 16 -26.52 5.70 -12.66
C ASN A 16 -25.44 4.94 -11.87
N ILE A 17 -25.32 5.17 -10.56
CA ILE A 17 -24.23 4.60 -9.74
C ILE A 17 -24.24 3.07 -9.69
N ILE A 18 -25.44 2.47 -9.72
CA ILE A 18 -25.61 1.01 -9.71
C ILE A 18 -25.13 0.41 -11.03
N SER A 19 -25.52 1.01 -12.16
CA SER A 19 -25.10 0.56 -13.50
C SER A 19 -23.59 0.71 -13.65
N LEU A 20 -23.03 1.86 -13.30
CA LEU A 20 -21.59 2.08 -13.41
C LEU A 20 -20.79 1.13 -12.50
N SER A 21 -21.32 0.82 -11.30
CA SER A 21 -20.70 -0.18 -10.43
C SER A 21 -20.66 -1.58 -11.04
N GLN A 22 -21.68 -1.96 -11.82
CA GLN A 22 -21.68 -3.22 -12.58
C GLN A 22 -20.63 -3.16 -13.70
N ASP A 23 -20.63 -2.10 -14.50
CA ASP A 23 -19.67 -1.92 -15.60
C ASP A 23 -18.22 -1.96 -15.10
N ALA A 24 -17.94 -1.30 -13.98
CA ALA A 24 -16.61 -1.31 -13.36
C ALA A 24 -16.18 -2.71 -12.88
N LYS A 25 -17.13 -3.53 -12.37
CA LYS A 25 -16.85 -4.92 -11.96
C LYS A 25 -16.56 -5.80 -13.16
N ASP A 26 -17.35 -5.66 -14.22
CA ASP A 26 -17.18 -6.41 -15.46
C ASP A 26 -15.85 -6.06 -16.13
N PHE A 27 -15.52 -4.78 -16.18
CA PHE A 27 -14.23 -4.31 -16.68
C PHE A 27 -13.06 -4.79 -15.81
N ALA A 28 -13.18 -4.75 -14.48
CA ALA A 28 -12.18 -5.27 -13.56
C ALA A 28 -11.91 -6.76 -13.82
N LEU A 29 -12.95 -7.57 -13.98
CA LEU A 29 -12.82 -8.99 -14.33
C LEU A 29 -12.17 -9.19 -15.71
N PHE A 30 -12.58 -8.41 -16.70
CA PHE A 30 -11.98 -8.44 -18.05
C PHE A 30 -10.48 -8.13 -18.04
N LYS A 31 -10.05 -7.22 -17.16
CA LYS A 31 -8.64 -6.84 -16.95
C LYS A 31 -7.89 -7.74 -15.98
N GLY A 32 -8.53 -8.79 -15.45
CA GLY A 32 -7.92 -9.71 -14.50
C GLY A 32 -7.74 -9.15 -13.08
N ILE A 33 -8.36 -8.02 -12.76
CA ILE A 33 -8.39 -7.39 -11.44
C ILE A 33 -9.37 -8.18 -10.56
N SER A 34 -8.93 -9.35 -10.10
CA SER A 34 -9.77 -10.30 -9.39
C SER A 34 -9.04 -11.02 -8.26
N MET A 35 -9.81 -11.58 -7.33
CA MET A 35 -9.33 -12.41 -6.23
C MET A 35 -10.15 -13.68 -6.09
N ARG A 36 -9.60 -14.64 -5.34
CA ARG A 36 -10.35 -15.78 -4.82
C ARG A 36 -11.14 -15.34 -3.59
N THR A 37 -12.28 -15.97 -3.36
CA THR A 37 -13.03 -15.86 -2.11
C THR A 37 -12.98 -17.20 -1.37
N SER A 38 -13.02 -17.17 -0.04
CA SER A 38 -13.10 -18.36 0.81
C SER A 38 -14.44 -19.07 0.69
N ASP A 39 -15.48 -18.35 0.28
CA ASP A 39 -16.87 -18.79 0.41
C ASP A 39 -17.35 -19.56 -0.83
N LEU A 40 -16.54 -19.60 -1.89
CA LEU A 40 -16.84 -20.25 -3.16
C LEU A 40 -15.70 -21.20 -3.57
N GLY A 41 -15.94 -22.00 -4.60
CA GLY A 41 -14.94 -22.93 -5.14
C GLY A 41 -13.66 -22.24 -5.62
N GLN A 42 -12.52 -22.95 -5.62
CA GLN A 42 -11.21 -22.39 -5.97
C GLN A 42 -11.10 -21.87 -7.41
N ASP A 43 -11.99 -22.32 -8.30
CA ASP A 43 -12.03 -21.89 -9.70
C ASP A 43 -12.79 -20.57 -9.88
N VAL A 44 -13.49 -20.09 -8.84
CA VAL A 44 -14.22 -18.82 -8.89
C VAL A 44 -13.27 -17.64 -8.69
N ARG A 45 -13.51 -16.58 -9.46
CA ARG A 45 -12.88 -15.27 -9.31
C ARG A 45 -13.96 -14.22 -9.12
N VAL A 46 -13.72 -13.31 -8.19
CA VAL A 46 -14.57 -12.13 -7.96
C VAL A 46 -13.70 -10.89 -8.14
N PRO A 47 -14.26 -9.75 -8.60
CA PRO A 47 -13.50 -8.52 -8.69
C PRO A 47 -12.98 -8.13 -7.30
N ILE A 48 -11.76 -7.58 -7.23
CA ILE A 48 -11.27 -7.03 -5.96
C ILE A 48 -12.07 -5.77 -5.59
N PRO A 49 -12.18 -5.41 -4.31
CA PRO A 49 -12.74 -4.12 -3.92
C PRO A 49 -11.90 -2.97 -4.50
N ILE A 50 -12.54 -2.10 -5.29
CA ILE A 50 -11.95 -0.89 -5.85
C ILE A 50 -12.90 0.29 -5.66
N CYS A 51 -12.35 1.50 -5.57
CA CYS A 51 -13.15 2.72 -5.62
C CYS A 51 -13.73 2.86 -7.04
N LEU A 52 -14.99 3.32 -7.14
CA LEU A 52 -15.63 3.54 -8.44
C LEU A 52 -14.99 4.70 -9.21
N VAL A 53 -14.54 5.72 -8.48
CA VAL A 53 -13.83 6.88 -9.01
C VAL A 53 -12.49 7.04 -8.28
N PRO A 54 -11.49 7.68 -8.90
CA PRO A 54 -10.19 7.87 -8.26
C PRO A 54 -10.29 8.84 -7.09
N SER A 55 -9.61 8.51 -6.00
CA SER A 55 -9.46 9.41 -4.84
C SER A 55 -8.66 10.65 -5.22
N PRO A 56 -9.19 11.87 -5.03
CA PRO A 56 -8.42 13.09 -5.24
C PRO A 56 -7.21 13.14 -4.31
N PHE A 57 -6.04 13.44 -4.88
CA PHE A 57 -4.80 13.58 -4.10
C PHE A 57 -4.00 14.79 -4.58
N PRO A 58 -3.47 15.66 -3.69
CA PRO A 58 -2.73 16.84 -4.11
C PRO A 58 -1.38 16.48 -4.74
N MET A 59 -1.11 17.07 -5.90
CA MET A 59 0.09 16.78 -6.70
C MET A 59 1.39 17.07 -5.94
N ASP A 60 1.45 18.17 -5.18
CA ASP A 60 2.64 18.55 -4.43
C ASP A 60 3.02 17.51 -3.38
N TRP A 61 2.02 16.95 -2.68
CA TRP A 61 2.26 15.89 -1.68
C TRP A 61 2.62 14.56 -2.35
N PHE A 62 2.03 14.26 -3.51
CA PHE A 62 2.35 13.06 -4.28
C PHE A 62 3.82 13.08 -4.73
N GLN A 63 4.25 14.19 -5.33
CA GLN A 63 5.62 14.35 -5.80
C GLN A 63 6.60 14.27 -4.63
N LYS A 64 6.27 14.92 -3.50
CA LYS A 64 7.11 14.89 -2.30
C LYS A 64 7.40 13.48 -1.80
N VAL A 65 6.39 12.60 -1.71
CA VAL A 65 6.60 11.23 -1.22
C VAL A 65 7.25 10.33 -2.27
N ASN A 66 6.96 10.56 -3.55
CA ASN A 66 7.64 9.87 -4.65
C ASN A 66 9.16 10.14 -4.64
N ASP A 67 9.55 11.41 -4.48
CA ASP A 67 10.96 11.82 -4.44
C ASP A 67 11.66 11.36 -3.16
N LEU A 68 10.91 11.13 -2.08
CA LEU A 68 11.44 10.64 -0.80
C LEU A 68 11.81 9.14 -0.86
N GLN A 69 11.15 8.36 -1.70
CA GLN A 69 11.27 6.89 -1.71
C GLN A 69 12.71 6.37 -1.87
N PRO A 70 13.57 6.90 -2.77
CA PRO A 70 14.96 6.44 -2.88
C PRO A 70 15.78 6.65 -1.60
N TYR A 71 15.53 7.75 -0.87
CA TYR A 71 16.22 8.02 0.40
C TYR A 71 15.77 7.07 1.49
N LEU A 72 14.48 6.76 1.56
CA LEU A 72 13.97 5.74 2.47
C LEU A 72 14.55 4.36 2.16
N ASN A 73 14.59 3.98 0.88
CA ASN A 73 15.21 2.72 0.45
C ASN A 73 16.66 2.63 0.91
N TYR A 74 17.42 3.72 0.78
CA TYR A 74 18.80 3.78 1.23
C TYR A 74 18.94 3.65 2.76
N ILE A 75 18.13 4.38 3.53
CA ILE A 75 18.16 4.31 5.00
C ILE A 75 17.79 2.90 5.47
N ILE A 76 16.73 2.31 4.92
CA ILE A 76 16.29 0.95 5.25
C ILE A 76 17.39 -0.06 4.90
N HIS A 77 18.01 0.07 3.72
CA HIS A 77 19.13 -0.77 3.33
C HIS A 77 20.30 -0.67 4.33
N LYS A 78 20.67 0.54 4.76
CA LYS A 78 21.74 0.74 5.75
C LYS A 78 21.40 0.16 7.12
N ILE A 79 20.18 0.39 7.61
CA ILE A 79 19.71 -0.19 8.88
C ILE A 79 19.71 -1.72 8.79
N ALA A 80 19.20 -2.28 7.69
CA ALA A 80 19.17 -3.73 7.46
C ALA A 80 20.56 -4.38 7.49
N HIS A 81 21.63 -3.64 7.19
CA HIS A 81 23.01 -4.13 7.23
C HIS A 81 23.77 -3.74 8.51
N CYS A 82 23.18 -2.93 9.40
CA CYS A 82 23.81 -2.54 10.66
C CYS A 82 23.31 -3.44 11.81
N LYS A 83 24.11 -4.46 12.15
CA LYS A 83 23.77 -5.43 13.20
C LYS A 83 23.61 -4.79 14.57
N ASP A 84 24.46 -3.82 14.90
CA ASP A 84 24.45 -3.16 16.20
C ASP A 84 23.16 -2.34 16.40
N ILE A 85 22.76 -1.54 15.40
CA ILE A 85 21.50 -0.77 15.46
C ILE A 85 20.30 -1.71 15.60
N LEU A 86 20.21 -2.76 14.78
CA LEU A 86 19.09 -3.68 14.86
C LEU A 86 19.01 -4.41 16.21
N LYS A 87 20.16 -4.81 16.77
CA LYS A 87 20.22 -5.45 18.08
C LYS A 87 19.80 -4.50 19.20
N GLU A 88 20.25 -3.25 19.15
CA GLU A 88 19.86 -2.23 20.11
C GLU A 88 18.35 -1.96 20.06
N CYS A 89 17.81 -1.68 18.87
CA CYS A 89 16.40 -1.34 18.68
C CYS A 89 15.44 -2.48 19.05
N LEU A 90 15.83 -3.74 18.83
CA LEU A 90 14.96 -4.90 19.07
C LEU A 90 15.21 -5.58 20.42
N SER A 91 16.19 -5.12 21.20
CA SER A 91 16.65 -5.78 22.45
C SER A 91 15.51 -6.11 23.43
N SER A 92 14.65 -5.14 23.74
CA SER A 92 13.50 -5.35 24.62
C SER A 92 12.38 -6.17 23.96
N THR A 93 12.21 -6.06 22.65
CA THR A 93 11.18 -6.80 21.91
C THR A 93 11.49 -8.29 21.85
N ILE A 94 12.74 -8.67 21.56
CA ILE A 94 13.13 -10.09 21.50
C ILE A 94 13.03 -10.79 22.86
N GLU A 95 13.03 -10.06 23.98
CA GLU A 95 12.85 -10.64 25.31
C GLU A 95 11.41 -11.08 25.57
N VAL A 96 10.42 -10.41 24.97
CA VAL A 96 9.00 -10.61 25.25
C VAL A 96 8.22 -11.24 24.11
N ASP A 97 8.70 -11.12 22.86
CA ASP A 97 8.03 -11.67 21.68
C ASP A 97 8.82 -12.85 21.08
N GLU A 98 8.22 -14.05 21.12
CA GLU A 98 8.85 -15.28 20.63
C GLU A 98 9.07 -15.26 19.12
N PHE A 99 8.10 -14.70 18.37
CA PHE A 99 8.16 -14.64 16.91
C PHE A 99 9.35 -13.81 16.44
N THR A 100 9.47 -12.56 16.91
CA THR A 100 10.58 -11.65 16.59
C THR A 100 11.91 -12.21 17.06
N ARG A 101 11.96 -12.84 18.24
CA ARG A 101 13.18 -13.51 18.75
C ARG A 101 13.66 -14.61 17.80
N ASN A 102 12.76 -15.42 17.26
CA ASN A 102 13.11 -16.49 16.35
C ASN A 102 13.61 -15.97 15.00
N ILE A 103 13.00 -14.89 14.47
CA ILE A 103 13.53 -14.19 13.29
C ILE A 103 14.93 -13.63 13.55
N PHE A 104 15.12 -13.00 14.72
CA PHE A 104 16.41 -12.39 15.07
C PHE A 104 17.53 -13.43 15.23
N LYS A 105 17.23 -14.62 15.76
CA LYS A 105 18.19 -15.74 15.81
C LYS A 105 18.65 -16.17 14.43
N ILE A 106 17.73 -16.28 13.46
CA ILE A 106 18.07 -16.60 12.06
C ILE A 106 18.97 -15.49 11.50
N TYR A 107 18.59 -14.24 11.73
CA TYR A 107 19.38 -13.08 11.32
C TYR A 107 20.80 -13.08 11.89
N GLU A 108 21.00 -13.45 13.16
CA GLU A 108 22.32 -13.53 13.78
C GLU A 108 23.20 -14.67 13.25
N ALA A 109 22.58 -15.75 12.77
CA ALA A 109 23.25 -16.95 12.26
C ALA A 109 23.74 -16.83 10.80
N VAL A 110 23.34 -15.78 10.07
CA VAL A 110 23.68 -15.57 8.66
C VAL A 110 24.80 -14.53 8.50
N GLU A 111 25.86 -14.89 7.77
CA GLU A 111 26.90 -13.95 7.33
C GLU A 111 26.41 -13.15 6.11
N LYS A 112 26.58 -11.82 6.15
CA LYS A 112 26.00 -10.91 5.15
C LYS A 112 26.98 -10.38 4.10
N ASP A 113 28.28 -10.49 4.35
CA ASP A 113 29.28 -9.69 3.65
C ASP A 113 29.43 -10.06 2.15
N GLU A 114 28.79 -11.13 1.69
CA GLU A 114 28.81 -11.57 0.28
C GLU A 114 27.42 -11.74 -0.36
N GLN A 115 26.33 -11.30 0.30
CA GLN A 115 24.97 -11.52 -0.21
C GLN A 115 24.42 -10.34 -1.02
N ILE A 116 23.97 -10.62 -2.25
CA ILE A 116 23.16 -9.70 -3.04
C ILE A 116 21.74 -9.69 -2.45
N SER A 117 21.22 -8.51 -2.13
CA SER A 117 19.87 -8.32 -1.60
C SER A 117 19.01 -7.45 -2.53
N LEU A 118 17.72 -7.79 -2.63
CA LEU A 118 16.71 -7.01 -3.34
C LEU A 118 15.60 -6.62 -2.35
N GLY A 119 15.36 -5.32 -2.20
CA GLY A 119 14.27 -4.79 -1.39
C GLY A 119 13.11 -4.33 -2.26
N LEU A 120 11.92 -4.93 -2.09
CA LEU A 120 10.66 -4.42 -2.63
C LEU A 120 9.91 -3.69 -1.51
N ILE A 121 10.20 -2.40 -1.37
CA ILE A 121 9.76 -1.57 -0.24
C ILE A 121 8.54 -0.76 -0.65
N ARG A 122 7.50 -0.75 0.19
CA ARG A 122 6.34 0.13 0.07
C ARG A 122 6.25 1.01 1.31
N SER A 123 6.28 2.32 1.13
CA SER A 123 6.04 3.29 2.22
C SER A 123 4.64 3.85 2.09
N ASP A 124 3.85 3.73 3.16
CA ASP A 124 2.46 4.12 3.20
C ASP A 124 2.30 5.44 3.95
N TYR A 125 1.46 6.34 3.42
CA TYR A 125 1.30 7.70 3.90
C TYR A 125 -0.17 8.11 4.02
N LEU A 126 -0.47 8.96 5.00
CA LEU A 126 -1.76 9.61 5.13
C LEU A 126 -1.61 11.14 5.14
N LEU A 127 -2.57 11.82 4.51
CA LEU A 127 -2.68 13.27 4.57
C LEU A 127 -3.21 13.69 5.94
N ASN A 128 -2.63 14.77 6.48
CA ASN A 128 -3.12 15.41 7.69
C ASN A 128 -3.96 16.62 7.30
N SER A 129 -5.10 16.81 7.97
CA SER A 129 -5.95 17.98 7.79
C SER A 129 -6.19 18.71 9.11
N ASP A 130 -6.45 20.02 9.03
CA ASP A 130 -6.96 20.78 10.17
C ASP A 130 -8.48 20.55 10.37
N SER A 131 -9.07 21.25 11.34
CA SER A 131 -10.51 21.18 11.64
C SER A 131 -11.40 21.65 10.50
N ASP A 132 -10.86 22.46 9.58
CA ASP A 132 -11.59 23.00 8.44
C ASP A 132 -11.39 22.13 7.17
N GLY A 133 -10.73 20.98 7.31
CA GLY A 133 -10.47 20.04 6.21
C GLY A 133 -9.34 20.47 5.27
N ARG A 134 -8.57 21.50 5.62
CA ARG A 134 -7.42 21.93 4.82
C ARG A 134 -6.25 21.00 5.06
N ILE A 135 -5.62 20.57 3.98
CA ILE A 135 -4.47 19.68 4.03
C ILE A 135 -3.27 20.45 4.58
N THR A 136 -2.75 20.01 5.73
CA THR A 136 -1.64 20.66 6.45
C THR A 136 -0.33 19.90 6.33
N GLY A 137 -0.38 18.64 5.90
CA GLY A 137 0.82 17.82 5.80
C GLY A 137 0.56 16.42 5.27
N ILE A 138 1.64 15.66 5.18
CA ILE A 138 1.63 14.21 4.92
C ILE A 138 2.50 13.52 5.96
N LYS A 139 2.04 12.38 6.48
CA LYS A 139 2.77 11.60 7.48
C LYS A 139 2.92 10.17 6.99
N GLN A 140 4.11 9.61 7.18
CA GLN A 140 4.35 8.19 6.99
C GLN A 140 3.67 7.43 8.13
N VAL A 141 2.90 6.40 7.78
CA VAL A 141 2.18 5.57 8.74
C VAL A 141 2.76 4.17 8.84
N GLU A 142 3.33 3.65 7.75
CA GLU A 142 3.91 2.32 7.72
C GLU A 142 5.02 2.24 6.66
N ASN A 143 5.97 1.34 6.91
CA ASN A 143 6.97 0.97 5.92
C ASN A 143 7.06 -0.55 5.81
N ASN A 144 6.56 -1.07 4.69
CA ASN A 144 6.46 -2.48 4.39
C ASN A 144 7.70 -2.94 3.60
N THR A 145 8.49 -3.83 4.20
CA THR A 145 9.73 -4.38 3.58
C THR A 145 9.62 -5.87 3.26
N PHE A 146 8.48 -6.49 3.57
CA PHE A 146 8.20 -7.90 3.32
C PHE A 146 6.81 -8.05 2.71
N ALA A 147 6.69 -8.88 1.67
CA ALA A 147 5.44 -9.19 0.99
C ALA A 147 4.60 -7.95 0.57
N SER A 148 5.28 -6.89 0.13
CA SER A 148 4.66 -5.66 -0.37
C SER A 148 3.75 -5.96 -1.56
N SER A 149 2.43 -5.94 -1.31
CA SER A 149 1.39 -6.36 -2.26
C SER A 149 0.93 -5.22 -3.18
N PHE A 150 0.07 -5.56 -4.15
CA PHE A 150 -0.61 -4.64 -5.08
C PHE A 150 0.25 -3.95 -6.16
N GLY A 151 1.58 -4.09 -6.16
CA GLY A 151 2.43 -3.50 -7.20
C GLY A 151 2.06 -3.92 -8.63
N GLY A 152 1.56 -5.14 -8.82
CA GLY A 152 1.08 -5.62 -10.13
C GLY A 152 -0.35 -5.18 -10.49
N LEU A 153 -1.21 -4.92 -9.50
CA LEU A 153 -2.60 -4.55 -9.72
C LEU A 153 -2.80 -3.03 -9.83
N ALA A 154 -2.02 -2.24 -9.10
CA ALA A 154 -2.18 -0.79 -9.04
C ALA A 154 -2.12 -0.09 -10.42
N PRO A 155 -1.21 -0.46 -11.35
CA PRO A 155 -1.19 0.13 -12.69
C PRO A 155 -2.44 -0.18 -13.52
N ILE A 156 -3.04 -1.35 -13.32
CA ILE A 156 -4.22 -1.81 -14.09
C ILE A 156 -5.50 -1.22 -13.50
N VAL A 157 -5.55 -0.99 -12.18
CA VAL A 157 -6.69 -0.29 -11.54
C VAL A 157 -6.87 1.12 -12.11
N LYS A 158 -5.79 1.80 -12.51
CA LYS A 158 -5.87 3.09 -13.21
C LYS A 158 -6.76 3.02 -14.45
N GLU A 159 -6.70 1.93 -15.22
CA GLU A 159 -7.50 1.76 -16.44
C GLU A 159 -9.00 1.64 -16.14
N VAL A 160 -9.40 1.29 -14.90
CA VAL A 160 -10.82 1.30 -14.50
C VAL A 160 -11.34 2.73 -14.33
N HIS A 161 -10.45 3.68 -14.07
CA HIS A 161 -10.77 5.09 -13.79
C HIS A 161 -10.60 6.01 -15.02
N GLU A 162 -10.17 5.46 -16.16
CA GLU A 162 -9.97 6.16 -17.44
C GLU A 162 -11.13 5.89 -18.41
#